data_AF-A0AAD8GG79-F1
#
_entry.id   AF-A0AAD8GG79-F1
#
_cell.length_a   1.000
_cell.length_b   1.000
_cell.length_c   1.000
_cell.angle_alpha   90.00
_cell.angle_beta   90.00
_cell.angle_gamma   90.00
#
_symmetry.space_group_name_H-M   'P 1'
#
loop_
_entity.id
_entity.type
_entity.pdbx_description
1 polymer ?
#
loop_
_entity_poly.entity_id
_entity_poly.type
_entity_poly.pdbx_seq_one_letter_code
_entity_poly.pdbx_strand_id
1 'polypeptide(L)'
;MPPLIGIHFVDENGVNRPVCSYIRPLRAGRLLDTPRQAARFVSLLGYEKAPVVGGGGKQEQWCTLLSFLCQNKGDCEDHANLLCSLLLGFGLNAYVCVGTTAKSVPHTWVMACGTDGTITFWNSLTGDRYIHKSNNPDDPPLLQQQKPTYPYRTIGCVFNHQSFFANCQPSDAVELCEFDFHDESKWKAMSEEAIMTVCAQGSTTSLPPFPPLCASVIDSAAASNEIELEIRNMVSEHRKDLGLATVWDDHLSYLLSPALSAYEMERTTGISCGNEEFQDAIRTAVPDGHTFKGFPIHFVHRNARRAFSTCLRSPFCDEIVCCRGDHVRIAVRVRVFPYPNQLVQYGLCLLASTAWCCNIL
;
A
#
# COMPACT_ATOMS: atom_id res chain seq x y z
N MET A 1 2.58 -23.61 -20.52
CA MET A 1 2.95 -22.40 -21.29
C MET A 1 2.49 -21.21 -20.49
N PRO A 2 3.39 -20.29 -20.10
CA PRO A 2 2.96 -19.03 -19.52
C PRO A 2 2.04 -18.32 -20.52
N PRO A 3 0.99 -17.62 -20.06
CA PRO A 3 0.15 -16.84 -20.97
C PRO A 3 1.05 -15.87 -21.74
N LEU A 4 0.88 -15.80 -23.07
CA LEU A 4 1.52 -14.77 -23.87
C LEU A 4 1.07 -13.42 -23.33
N ILE A 5 1.98 -12.71 -22.66
CA ILE A 5 1.72 -11.38 -22.15
C ILE A 5 1.64 -10.45 -23.35
N GLY A 6 0.53 -9.72 -23.46
CA GLY A 6 0.40 -8.66 -24.46
C GLY A 6 1.52 -7.64 -24.25
N ILE A 7 2.30 -7.38 -25.29
CA ILE A 7 3.31 -6.31 -25.27
C ILE A 7 2.69 -4.93 -25.50
N HIS A 8 1.41 -4.89 -25.90
CA HIS A 8 0.62 -3.68 -26.10
C HIS A 8 -0.75 -3.81 -25.42
N PHE A 9 -1.23 -2.71 -24.84
CA PHE A 9 -2.53 -2.58 -24.21
C PHE A 9 -3.23 -1.30 -24.65
N VAL A 10 -4.55 -1.31 -24.60
CA VAL A 10 -5.36 -0.16 -24.97
C VAL A 10 -5.47 0.81 -23.79
N ASP A 11 -5.23 2.09 -24.03
CA ASP A 11 -5.40 3.15 -23.05
C ASP A 11 -6.87 3.62 -22.92
N GLU A 12 -7.13 4.54 -22.00
CA GLU A 12 -8.46 5.14 -21.80
C GLU A 12 -9.00 5.92 -23.02
N ASN A 13 -8.17 6.21 -24.03
CA ASN A 13 -8.55 6.87 -25.28
C ASN A 13 -8.72 5.89 -26.45
N GLY A 14 -8.63 4.58 -26.21
CA GLY A 14 -8.73 3.56 -27.25
C GLY A 14 -7.44 3.37 -28.08
N VAL A 15 -6.32 3.96 -27.66
CA VAL A 15 -5.03 3.86 -28.35
C VAL A 15 -4.27 2.65 -27.84
N ASN A 16 -3.83 1.78 -28.74
CA ASN A 16 -2.99 0.64 -28.39
C ASN A 16 -1.54 1.11 -28.16
N ARG A 17 -1.01 0.89 -26.96
CA ARG A 17 0.30 1.40 -26.52
C ARG A 17 1.18 0.28 -25.99
N PRO A 18 2.50 0.33 -26.23
CA PRO A 18 3.42 -0.65 -25.65
C PRO A 18 3.48 -0.49 -24.13
N VAL A 19 3.64 -1.60 -23.40
CA VAL A 19 3.72 -1.61 -21.92
C VAL A 19 4.76 -0.63 -21.36
N CYS A 20 5.91 -0.51 -22.04
CA CYS A 20 7.01 0.35 -21.63
C CYS A 20 6.64 1.85 -21.64
N SER A 21 5.63 2.26 -22.43
CA SER A 21 5.21 3.66 -22.50
C SER A 21 4.43 4.13 -21.26
N TYR A 22 3.85 3.20 -20.49
CA TYR A 22 3.13 3.50 -19.25
C TYR A 22 4.06 3.82 -18.07
N ILE A 23 5.35 3.52 -18.20
CA ILE A 23 6.36 3.74 -17.18
C ILE A 23 7.26 4.90 -17.61
N ARG A 24 7.59 5.77 -16.66
CA ARG A 24 8.64 6.78 -16.84
C ARG A 24 9.25 7.14 -15.48
N PRO A 25 10.53 7.51 -15.39
CA PRO A 25 11.09 8.01 -14.15
C PRO A 25 10.30 9.23 -13.66
N LEU A 26 9.66 9.10 -12.49
CA LEU A 26 8.81 10.11 -11.88
C LEU A 26 9.43 10.61 -10.59
N ARG A 27 9.93 11.85 -10.62
CA ARG A 27 10.48 12.51 -9.42
C ARG A 27 9.33 13.07 -8.59
N ALA A 28 9.23 12.62 -7.33
CA ALA A 28 8.20 13.07 -6.39
C ALA A 28 8.44 14.46 -5.78
N GLY A 29 9.52 15.15 -6.18
CA GLY A 29 9.89 16.45 -5.62
C GLY A 29 10.19 16.35 -4.13
N ARG A 30 9.61 17.25 -3.33
CA ARG A 30 9.68 17.24 -1.84
C ARG A 30 8.42 16.67 -1.20
N LEU A 31 7.63 15.89 -1.96
CA LEU A 31 6.36 15.36 -1.48
C LEU A 31 6.46 13.92 -0.96
N LEU A 32 7.47 13.18 -1.43
CA LEU A 32 7.82 11.84 -0.95
C LEU A 32 9.33 11.80 -0.75
N ASP A 33 9.77 11.51 0.47
CA ASP A 33 11.16 11.55 0.89
C ASP A 33 11.90 10.24 0.60
N THR A 34 11.17 9.12 0.55
CA THR A 34 11.79 7.79 0.39
C THR A 34 11.02 6.87 -0.56
N PRO A 35 11.70 5.87 -1.15
CA PRO A 35 11.07 4.80 -1.93
C PRO A 35 9.95 4.06 -1.18
N ARG A 36 10.10 3.88 0.13
CA ARG A 36 9.09 3.22 0.97
C ARG A 36 7.87 4.11 1.20
N GLN A 37 8.07 5.42 1.37
CA GLN A 37 6.97 6.36 1.42
C GLN A 37 6.23 6.43 0.08
N ALA A 38 6.92 6.25 -1.05
CA ALA A 38 6.29 6.09 -2.35
C ALA A 38 5.48 4.79 -2.46
N ALA A 39 6.01 3.66 -1.99
CA ALA A 39 5.24 2.41 -1.92
C ALA A 39 4.01 2.56 -1.01
N ARG A 40 4.17 3.23 0.13
CA ARG A 40 3.06 3.62 1.00
C ARG A 40 2.06 4.45 0.22
N PHE A 41 2.43 5.59 -0.37
CA PHE A 41 1.58 6.45 -1.20
C PHE A 41 0.76 5.70 -2.26
N VAL A 42 1.40 4.82 -3.04
CA VAL A 42 0.72 4.08 -4.10
C VAL A 42 -0.30 3.11 -3.52
N SER A 43 0.00 2.44 -2.40
CA SER A 43 -0.95 1.52 -1.75
C SER A 43 -2.21 2.18 -1.17
N LEU A 44 -2.30 3.52 -1.21
CA LEU A 44 -3.43 4.30 -0.67
C LEU A 44 -4.44 4.62 -1.76
N LEU A 45 -4.03 4.49 -3.01
CA LEU A 45 -4.91 4.55 -4.17
C LEU A 45 -5.90 3.38 -4.10
N GLY A 46 -7.13 3.63 -4.54
CA GLY A 46 -8.18 2.63 -4.52
C GLY A 46 -7.87 1.49 -5.49
N TYR A 47 -7.96 0.25 -5.03
CA TYR A 47 -7.95 -0.88 -5.95
C TYR A 47 -9.34 -1.06 -6.58
N GLU A 48 -9.40 -1.01 -7.91
CA GLU A 48 -10.59 -1.32 -8.70
C GLU A 48 -10.17 -2.08 -9.95
N LYS A 49 -10.73 -3.28 -10.13
CA LYS A 49 -10.47 -4.04 -11.35
C LYS A 49 -11.02 -3.31 -12.56
N ALA A 50 -10.25 -3.27 -13.64
CA ALA A 50 -10.68 -2.62 -14.87
C ALA A 50 -12.03 -3.21 -15.35
N PRO A 51 -13.01 -2.36 -15.70
CA PRO A 51 -14.26 -2.83 -16.27
C PRO A 51 -13.99 -3.47 -17.63
N VAL A 52 -14.65 -4.61 -17.91
CA VAL A 52 -14.57 -5.24 -19.23
C VAL A 52 -15.34 -4.36 -20.22
N VAL A 53 -14.63 -3.69 -21.13
CA VAL A 53 -15.24 -2.81 -22.14
C VAL A 53 -15.81 -3.66 -23.28
N GLY A 54 -17.14 -3.62 -23.44
CA GLY A 54 -17.85 -4.22 -24.58
C GLY A 54 -18.30 -5.67 -24.39
N GLY A 55 -19.47 -6.01 -24.95
CA GLY A 55 -20.06 -7.36 -24.91
C GLY A 55 -19.34 -8.43 -25.76
N GLY A 56 -18.08 -8.21 -26.11
CA GLY A 56 -17.27 -9.13 -26.91
C GLY A 56 -15.78 -9.00 -26.56
N GLY A 57 -15.22 -10.07 -25.99
CA GLY A 57 -13.80 -10.18 -25.64
C GLY A 57 -13.37 -9.42 -24.39
N LYS A 58 -12.68 -10.09 -23.45
CA LYS A 58 -12.02 -9.42 -22.33
C LYS A 58 -10.83 -8.62 -22.86
N GLN A 59 -11.02 -7.36 -23.21
CA GLN A 59 -9.89 -6.47 -23.52
C GLN A 59 -9.49 -5.74 -22.24
N GLU A 60 -8.28 -6.03 -21.76
CA GLU A 60 -7.68 -5.35 -20.60
C GLU A 60 -7.28 -3.93 -21.03
N GLN A 61 -7.84 -2.94 -20.34
CA GLN A 61 -7.53 -1.53 -20.53
C GLN A 61 -6.56 -1.08 -19.42
N TRP A 62 -5.49 -0.40 -19.79
CA TRP A 62 -4.52 0.16 -18.84
C TRP A 62 -4.70 1.68 -18.76
N CYS A 63 -4.64 2.25 -17.56
CA CYS A 63 -4.73 3.70 -17.41
C CYS A 63 -3.36 4.35 -17.58
N THR A 64 -3.32 5.52 -18.22
CA THR A 64 -2.14 6.38 -18.09
C THR A 64 -1.95 6.83 -16.64
N LEU A 65 -0.70 7.15 -16.25
CA LEU A 65 -0.40 7.61 -14.88
C LEU A 65 -1.27 8.81 -14.46
N LEU A 66 -1.57 9.72 -15.39
CA LEU A 66 -2.42 10.88 -15.13
C LEU A 66 -3.87 10.45 -14.86
N SER A 67 -4.43 9.61 -15.72
CA SER A 67 -5.80 9.11 -15.57
C SER A 67 -5.97 8.30 -14.29
N PHE A 68 -4.99 7.46 -13.95
CA PHE A 68 -4.99 6.70 -12.70
C PHE A 68 -4.99 7.62 -11.47
N LEU A 69 -4.12 8.63 -11.45
CA LEU A 69 -4.02 9.59 -10.35
C LEU A 69 -5.20 10.57 -10.27
N CYS A 70 -5.89 10.87 -11.37
CA CYS A 70 -7.13 11.65 -11.35
C CYS A 70 -8.31 10.81 -10.82
N GLN A 71 -8.34 9.52 -11.14
CA GLN A 71 -9.39 8.61 -10.68
C GLN A 71 -9.22 8.21 -9.21
N ASN A 72 -8.00 8.32 -8.67
CA ASN A 72 -7.63 7.86 -7.32
C ASN A 72 -7.91 6.37 -7.11
N LYS A 73 -8.03 5.60 -8.20
CA LYS A 73 -8.27 4.16 -8.20
C LYS A 73 -7.91 3.53 -9.53
N GLY A 74 -7.59 2.23 -9.53
CA GLY A 74 -7.18 1.47 -10.71
C GLY A 74 -6.80 0.03 -10.37
N ASP A 75 -6.36 -0.74 -11.38
CA ASP A 75 -6.03 -2.16 -11.20
C ASP A 75 -4.58 -2.34 -10.72
N CYS A 76 -4.12 -3.59 -10.55
CA CYS A 76 -2.78 -3.86 -10.06
C CYS A 76 -1.66 -3.35 -11.00
N GLU A 77 -1.92 -3.36 -12.31
CA GLU A 77 -1.05 -2.84 -13.36
C GLU A 77 -0.82 -1.34 -13.21
N ASP A 78 -1.90 -0.58 -12.98
CA ASP A 78 -1.84 0.87 -12.81
C ASP A 78 -1.01 1.24 -11.56
N HIS A 79 -1.23 0.52 -10.46
CA HIS A 79 -0.45 0.68 -9.23
C HIS A 79 1.03 0.32 -9.44
N ALA A 80 1.32 -0.79 -10.12
CA ALA A 80 2.68 -1.23 -10.39
C ALA A 80 3.43 -0.24 -11.31
N ASN A 81 2.76 0.27 -12.34
CA ASN A 81 3.32 1.27 -13.26
C ASN A 81 3.69 2.57 -12.53
N LEU A 82 2.81 3.07 -11.65
CA LEU A 82 3.09 4.27 -10.86
C LEU A 82 4.23 4.04 -9.85
N LEU A 83 4.23 2.91 -9.13
CA LEU A 83 5.27 2.61 -8.17
C LEU A 83 6.63 2.43 -8.86
N CYS A 84 6.69 1.68 -9.96
CA CYS A 84 7.91 1.52 -10.75
C CYS A 84 8.44 2.88 -11.23
N SER A 85 7.56 3.73 -11.75
CA SER A 85 7.89 5.10 -12.15
C SER A 85 8.51 5.92 -11.01
N LEU A 86 7.95 5.85 -9.81
CA LEU A 86 8.48 6.53 -8.63
C LEU A 86 9.84 5.96 -8.18
N LEU A 87 9.99 4.63 -8.13
CA LEU A 87 11.26 3.99 -7.75
C LEU A 87 12.39 4.34 -8.73
N LEU A 88 12.10 4.35 -10.03
CA LEU A 88 13.03 4.85 -11.05
C LEU A 88 13.38 6.34 -10.82
N GLY A 89 12.41 7.15 -10.39
CA GLY A 89 12.62 8.55 -10.03
C GLY A 89 13.54 8.76 -8.82
N PHE A 90 13.56 7.82 -7.87
CA PHE A 90 14.52 7.74 -6.76
C PHE A 90 15.88 7.13 -7.17
N GLY A 91 16.05 6.72 -8.42
CA GLY A 91 17.29 6.14 -8.95
C GLY A 91 17.46 4.64 -8.68
N LEU A 92 16.40 3.93 -8.30
CA LEU A 92 16.44 2.47 -8.19
C LEU A 92 16.35 1.84 -9.58
N ASN A 93 17.07 0.73 -9.81
CA ASN A 93 16.88 -0.07 -11.00
C ASN A 93 15.61 -0.93 -10.86
N ALA A 94 14.46 -0.36 -11.24
CA ALA A 94 13.15 -0.94 -11.01
C ALA A 94 12.45 -1.40 -12.29
N TYR A 95 11.68 -2.48 -12.15
CA TYR A 95 10.92 -3.13 -13.21
C TYR A 95 9.53 -3.52 -12.71
N VAL A 96 8.52 -3.42 -13.57
CA VAL A 96 7.24 -4.10 -13.35
C VAL A 96 7.42 -5.57 -13.73
N CYS A 97 7.02 -6.45 -12.83
CA CYS A 97 6.97 -7.89 -13.03
C CYS A 97 5.54 -8.32 -13.36
N VAL A 98 5.42 -9.24 -14.32
CA VAL A 98 4.13 -9.81 -14.73
C VAL A 98 4.16 -11.31 -14.54
N GLY A 99 3.16 -11.83 -13.84
CA GLY A 99 3.10 -13.23 -13.51
C GLY A 99 1.84 -13.63 -12.76
N THR A 100 1.97 -14.54 -11.80
CA THR A 100 0.82 -15.00 -11.00
C THR A 100 1.12 -15.02 -9.50
N THR A 101 0.08 -14.90 -8.70
CA THR A 101 0.14 -15.13 -7.25
C THR A 101 0.11 -16.62 -6.90
N ALA A 102 0.33 -16.97 -5.63
CA ALA A 102 0.19 -18.33 -5.10
C ALA A 102 -1.15 -19.01 -5.42
N LYS A 103 -2.21 -18.21 -5.62
CA LYS A 103 -3.55 -18.67 -6.01
C LYS A 103 -3.72 -18.80 -7.53
N SER A 104 -2.63 -18.72 -8.30
CA SER A 104 -2.62 -18.73 -9.77
C SER A 104 -3.45 -17.62 -10.41
N VAL A 105 -3.61 -16.49 -9.72
CA VAL A 105 -4.29 -15.30 -10.24
C VAL A 105 -3.25 -14.42 -10.94
N PRO A 106 -3.48 -13.99 -12.20
CA PRO A 106 -2.63 -13.01 -12.87
C PRO A 106 -2.45 -11.77 -12.01
N HIS A 107 -1.22 -11.29 -11.93
CA HIS A 107 -0.88 -10.17 -11.07
C HIS A 107 0.41 -9.50 -11.51
N THR A 108 0.48 -8.20 -11.23
CA THR A 108 1.68 -7.40 -11.47
C THR A 108 2.19 -6.80 -10.16
N TRP A 109 3.50 -6.73 -10.03
CA TRP A 109 4.20 -6.14 -8.89
C TRP A 109 5.46 -5.43 -9.36
N VAL A 110 6.19 -4.79 -8.45
CA VAL A 110 7.43 -4.09 -8.81
C VAL A 110 8.62 -4.81 -8.20
N MET A 111 9.69 -4.95 -8.96
CA MET A 111 10.97 -5.45 -8.50
C MET A 111 12.00 -4.33 -8.60
N ALA A 112 12.90 -4.24 -7.62
CA ALA A 112 14.11 -3.43 -7.69
C ALA A 112 15.35 -4.32 -7.56
N CYS A 113 16.31 -4.11 -8.44
CA CYS A 113 17.61 -4.77 -8.45
C CYS A 113 18.64 -3.88 -7.74
N GLY A 114 19.20 -4.36 -6.63
CA GLY A 114 20.34 -3.73 -5.96
C GLY A 114 21.62 -3.87 -6.77
N THR A 115 22.57 -2.96 -6.55
CA THR A 115 23.91 -3.03 -7.18
C THR A 115 24.75 -4.20 -6.67
N ASP A 116 24.38 -4.74 -5.52
CA ASP A 116 24.92 -5.95 -4.89
C ASP A 116 24.25 -7.24 -5.40
N GLY A 117 23.33 -7.14 -6.36
CA GLY A 117 22.52 -8.26 -6.85
C GLY A 117 21.31 -8.59 -5.99
N THR A 118 21.07 -7.85 -4.88
CA THR A 118 19.90 -8.09 -4.03
C THR A 118 18.61 -7.76 -4.80
N ILE A 119 17.73 -8.75 -4.93
CA ILE A 119 16.41 -8.57 -5.54
C ILE A 119 15.38 -8.25 -4.47
N THR A 120 14.66 -7.15 -4.65
CA THR A 120 13.60 -6.73 -3.74
C THR A 120 12.28 -6.61 -4.48
N PHE A 121 11.26 -7.34 -4.02
CA PHE A 121 9.89 -7.21 -4.51
C PHE A 121 9.10 -6.21 -3.67
N TRP A 122 8.27 -5.43 -4.35
CA TRP A 122 7.41 -4.41 -3.80
C TRP A 122 5.98 -4.69 -4.23
N ASN A 123 5.09 -4.87 -3.25
CA ASN A 123 3.68 -5.00 -3.50
C ASN A 123 3.04 -3.61 -3.64
N SER A 124 2.58 -3.29 -4.84
CA SER A 124 2.01 -1.97 -5.15
C SER A 124 0.66 -1.72 -4.46
N LEU A 125 -0.08 -2.77 -4.09
CA LEU A 125 -1.38 -2.66 -3.43
C LEU A 125 -1.29 -2.58 -1.90
N THR A 126 -0.23 -3.12 -1.29
CA THR A 126 -0.07 -3.12 0.18
C THR A 126 1.07 -2.23 0.66
N GLY A 127 2.00 -1.86 -0.22
CA GLY A 127 3.23 -1.16 0.14
C GLY A 127 4.28 -2.07 0.80
N ASP A 128 3.98 -3.37 0.95
CA ASP A 128 4.89 -4.32 1.58
C ASP A 128 6.09 -4.62 0.68
N ARG A 129 7.19 -4.99 1.34
CA ARG A 129 8.47 -5.23 0.68
C ARG A 129 9.05 -6.57 1.11
N TYR A 130 9.53 -7.32 0.14
CA TYR A 130 10.08 -8.67 0.35
C TYR A 130 11.45 -8.76 -0.30
N ILE A 131 12.44 -9.25 0.44
CA ILE A 131 13.76 -9.57 -0.11
C ILE A 131 13.65 -10.96 -0.72
N HIS A 132 13.92 -11.06 -2.03
CA HIS A 132 13.98 -12.34 -2.71
C HIS A 132 15.32 -13.01 -2.43
N LYS A 133 15.26 -14.30 -2.11
CA LYS A 133 16.40 -15.20 -2.03
C LYS A 133 16.10 -16.34 -2.99
N SER A 134 16.95 -16.52 -3.99
CA SER A 134 16.82 -17.64 -4.90
C SER A 134 17.15 -18.93 -4.16
N ASN A 135 16.31 -19.94 -4.32
CA ASN A 135 16.59 -21.28 -3.82
C ASN A 135 17.40 -22.01 -4.89
N ASN A 136 18.65 -22.36 -4.59
CA ASN A 136 19.41 -23.24 -5.48
C ASN A 136 18.97 -24.70 -5.25
N PRO A 137 18.38 -25.38 -6.25
CA PRO A 137 17.98 -26.78 -6.10
C PRO A 137 19.15 -27.73 -5.84
N ASP A 138 20.39 -27.31 -6.13
CA ASP A 138 21.61 -28.08 -5.87
C ASP A 138 22.17 -27.85 -4.45
N ASP A 139 21.58 -26.94 -3.66
CA ASP A 139 22.02 -26.72 -2.27
C ASP A 139 21.71 -27.94 -1.38
N PRO A 140 22.58 -28.25 -0.39
CA PRO A 140 22.38 -29.40 0.48
C PRO A 140 21.03 -29.33 1.21
N PRO A 141 20.27 -30.44 1.30
CA PRO A 141 18.94 -30.48 1.93
C PRO A 141 18.91 -30.13 3.43
N LEU A 142 20.09 -29.96 4.06
CA LEU A 142 20.26 -29.49 5.44
C LEU A 142 20.03 -27.97 5.58
N LEU A 143 20.13 -27.20 4.49
CA LEU A 143 19.70 -25.81 4.47
C LEU A 143 18.17 -25.80 4.33
N GLN A 144 17.49 -25.50 5.43
CA GLN A 144 16.04 -25.40 5.45
C GLN A 144 15.59 -24.41 4.37
N GLN A 145 15.01 -24.92 3.27
CA GLN A 145 14.50 -24.09 2.18
C GLN A 145 13.48 -23.12 2.77
N GLN A 146 13.84 -21.85 2.85
CA GLN A 146 12.97 -20.85 3.44
C GLN A 146 11.75 -20.70 2.54
N LYS A 147 10.57 -20.95 3.10
CA LYS A 147 9.32 -20.70 2.39
C LYS A 147 9.30 -19.23 1.93
N PRO A 148 8.97 -18.94 0.66
CA PRO A 148 8.88 -17.58 0.18
C PRO A 148 7.97 -16.72 1.06
N THR A 149 8.45 -15.54 1.44
CA THR A 149 7.68 -14.59 2.26
C THR A 149 6.72 -13.73 1.44
N TYR A 150 6.88 -13.74 0.11
CA TYR A 150 6.07 -13.00 -0.85
C TYR A 150 4.95 -13.87 -1.45
N PRO A 151 3.87 -13.26 -1.96
CA PRO A 151 2.71 -13.99 -2.50
C PRO A 151 2.85 -14.40 -3.97
N TYR A 152 3.98 -14.12 -4.63
CA TYR A 152 4.20 -14.36 -6.07
C TYR A 152 4.68 -15.78 -6.34
N ARG A 153 4.13 -16.41 -7.39
CA ARG A 153 4.39 -17.80 -7.74
C ARG A 153 5.13 -17.93 -9.06
N THR A 154 4.62 -17.33 -10.12
CA THR A 154 5.27 -17.40 -11.45
C THR A 154 5.60 -16.01 -11.97
N ILE A 155 6.59 -15.92 -12.84
CA ILE A 155 7.00 -14.70 -13.55
C ILE A 155 7.26 -15.00 -15.03
N GLY A 156 6.57 -14.26 -15.89
CA GLY A 156 6.66 -14.42 -17.35
C GLY A 156 7.51 -13.35 -18.03
N CYS A 157 7.41 -12.10 -17.57
CA CYS A 157 8.26 -11.02 -18.08
C CYS A 157 8.47 -9.93 -17.03
N VAL A 158 9.47 -9.09 -17.30
CA VAL A 158 9.70 -7.85 -16.58
C VAL A 158 9.94 -6.72 -17.57
N PHE A 159 9.53 -5.51 -17.23
CA PHE A 159 9.73 -4.36 -18.08
C PHE A 159 9.83 -3.06 -17.30
N ASN A 160 10.47 -2.07 -17.90
CA ASN A 160 10.45 -0.69 -17.44
C ASN A 160 10.31 0.24 -18.65
N HIS A 161 10.64 1.52 -18.49
CA HIS A 161 10.57 2.51 -19.57
C HIS A 161 11.61 2.35 -20.69
N GLN A 162 12.66 1.54 -20.50
CA GLN A 162 13.78 1.35 -21.44
C GLN A 162 13.91 -0.09 -21.95
N SER A 163 13.53 -1.07 -21.15
CA SER A 163 13.80 -2.48 -21.42
C SER A 163 12.58 -3.35 -21.17
N PHE A 164 12.48 -4.42 -21.94
CA PHE A 164 11.51 -5.49 -21.77
C PHE A 164 12.24 -6.83 -21.88
N PHE A 165 12.07 -7.70 -20.88
CA PHE A 165 12.69 -9.02 -20.82
C PHE A 165 11.63 -10.10 -20.62
N ALA A 166 11.62 -11.11 -21.48
CA ALA A 166 10.79 -12.30 -21.33
C ALA A 166 11.60 -13.41 -20.64
N ASN A 167 11.00 -14.05 -19.63
CA ASN A 167 11.61 -15.18 -18.94
C ASN A 167 11.62 -16.41 -19.87
N CYS A 168 12.81 -16.95 -20.14
CA CYS A 168 12.99 -18.17 -20.94
C CYS A 168 13.69 -19.30 -20.17
N GLN A 169 13.78 -19.18 -18.84
CA GLN A 169 14.28 -20.23 -17.97
C GLN A 169 13.40 -21.50 -18.03
N PRO A 170 13.93 -22.69 -17.67
CA PRO A 170 13.16 -23.94 -17.68
C PRO A 170 11.92 -23.92 -16.78
N SER A 171 11.93 -23.09 -15.75
CA SER A 171 10.80 -22.87 -14.82
C SER A 171 10.44 -21.40 -14.79
N ASP A 172 9.14 -21.11 -14.74
CA ASP A 172 8.61 -19.76 -14.51
C ASP A 172 8.41 -19.46 -13.01
N ALA A 173 8.76 -20.39 -12.11
CA ALA A 173 8.60 -20.22 -10.68
C ALA A 173 9.52 -19.12 -10.12
N VAL A 174 8.95 -18.13 -9.45
CA VAL A 174 9.68 -16.97 -8.90
C VAL A 174 10.74 -17.40 -7.88
N GLU A 175 10.48 -18.44 -7.09
CA GLU A 175 11.42 -18.93 -6.07
C GLU A 175 12.70 -19.55 -6.63
N LEU A 176 12.66 -20.03 -7.87
CA LEU A 176 13.80 -20.62 -8.58
C LEU A 176 14.40 -19.66 -9.62
N CYS A 177 13.78 -18.49 -9.81
CA CYS A 177 14.10 -17.60 -10.89
C CYS A 177 15.43 -16.89 -10.64
N GLU A 178 16.35 -17.00 -11.58
CA GLU A 178 17.58 -16.23 -11.58
C GLU A 178 17.36 -14.91 -12.32
N PHE A 179 17.56 -13.79 -11.64
CA PHE A 179 17.34 -12.44 -12.17
C PHE A 179 18.62 -11.84 -12.77
N ASP A 180 19.28 -12.59 -13.65
CA ASP A 180 20.43 -12.12 -14.43
C ASP A 180 19.99 -11.71 -15.84
N PHE A 181 19.78 -10.41 -16.04
CA PHE A 181 19.33 -9.86 -17.33
C PHE A 181 20.43 -9.78 -18.39
N HIS A 182 21.69 -10.11 -18.05
CA HIS A 182 22.77 -10.19 -19.03
C HIS A 182 22.87 -11.58 -19.68
N ASP A 183 22.25 -12.59 -19.08
CA ASP A 183 22.21 -13.94 -19.63
C ASP A 183 20.99 -14.12 -20.55
N GLU A 184 21.22 -14.00 -21.86
CA GLU A 184 20.19 -14.17 -22.89
C GLU A 184 19.57 -15.59 -22.90
N SER A 185 20.22 -16.58 -22.29
CA SER A 185 19.64 -17.92 -22.16
C SER A 185 18.55 -17.98 -21.08
N LYS A 186 18.56 -17.02 -20.14
CA LYS A 186 17.59 -16.89 -19.04
C LYS A 186 16.54 -15.83 -19.32
N TRP A 187 16.94 -14.70 -19.90
CA TRP A 187 16.08 -13.56 -20.18
C TRP A 187 16.25 -13.05 -21.60
N LYS A 188 15.21 -13.19 -22.41
CA LYS A 188 15.23 -12.68 -23.78
C LYS A 188 14.80 -11.22 -23.81
N ALA A 189 15.73 -10.33 -24.16
CA ALA A 189 15.47 -8.91 -24.30
C ALA A 189 14.75 -8.57 -25.63
N MET A 190 13.87 -7.58 -25.59
CA MET A 190 13.41 -6.88 -26.79
C MET A 190 14.46 -5.84 -27.21
N SER A 191 14.60 -5.57 -28.52
CA SER A 191 15.49 -4.52 -29.02
C SER A 191 15.15 -3.17 -28.38
N GLU A 192 16.17 -2.52 -27.79
CA GLU A 192 16.03 -1.19 -27.22
C GLU A 192 15.66 -0.15 -28.29
N GLU A 193 16.18 -0.28 -29.52
CA GLU A 193 15.80 0.61 -30.62
C GLU A 193 14.32 0.45 -30.98
N ALA A 194 13.79 -0.77 -30.93
CA ALA A 194 12.37 -1.02 -31.15
C ALA A 194 11.51 -0.38 -30.04
N ILE A 195 11.91 -0.53 -28.77
CA ILE A 195 11.22 0.12 -27.64
C ILE A 195 11.27 1.64 -27.79
N MET A 196 12.45 2.20 -28.06
CA MET A 196 12.62 3.64 -28.24
C MET A 196 11.80 4.17 -29.41
N THR A 197 11.76 3.46 -30.54
CA THR A 197 10.99 3.90 -31.72
C THR A 197 9.49 3.99 -31.42
N VAL A 198 8.94 3.00 -30.71
CA VAL A 198 7.50 2.99 -30.39
C VAL A 198 7.20 3.97 -29.24
N CYS A 199 8.06 4.07 -28.22
CA CYS A 199 7.83 4.91 -27.03
C CYS A 199 8.31 6.37 -27.16
N ALA A 200 9.06 6.75 -28.21
CA ALA A 200 9.68 8.08 -28.35
C ALA A 200 8.66 9.23 -28.35
N GLN A 201 9.08 10.39 -27.81
CA GLN A 201 8.30 11.63 -27.85
C GLN A 201 8.00 12.01 -29.32
N GLY A 202 6.71 12.12 -29.66
CA GLY A 202 6.25 12.38 -31.04
C GLY A 202 5.79 11.13 -31.80
N SER A 203 5.97 9.92 -31.24
CA SER A 203 5.29 8.71 -31.72
C SER A 203 3.77 8.83 -31.53
N THR A 204 2.99 8.22 -32.43
CA THR A 204 1.52 8.13 -32.31
C THR A 204 1.07 7.41 -31.04
N THR A 205 1.95 6.64 -30.42
CA THR A 205 1.72 5.92 -29.16
C THR A 205 2.41 6.58 -27.95
N SER A 206 3.03 7.75 -28.14
CA SER A 206 3.63 8.51 -27.03
C SER A 206 2.57 9.07 -26.10
N LEU A 207 2.86 9.04 -24.80
CA LEU A 207 2.03 9.66 -23.78
C LEU A 207 2.44 11.11 -23.58
N PRO A 208 1.49 12.02 -23.27
CA PRO A 208 1.83 13.39 -22.91
C PRO A 208 2.77 13.42 -21.71
N PRO A 209 3.57 14.49 -21.54
CA PRO A 209 4.35 14.71 -20.34
C PRO A 209 3.47 14.60 -19.10
N PHE A 210 3.91 13.82 -18.12
CA PHE A 210 3.20 13.65 -16.87
C PHE A 210 3.41 14.92 -16.02
N PRO A 211 2.34 15.59 -15.56
CA PRO A 211 2.50 16.78 -14.72
C PRO A 211 3.13 16.41 -13.38
N PRO A 212 3.89 17.31 -12.73
CA PRO A 212 4.41 17.03 -11.39
C PRO A 212 3.29 16.65 -10.41
N LEU A 213 3.61 15.79 -9.44
CA LEU A 213 2.70 15.49 -8.34
C LEU A 213 2.32 16.79 -7.61
N CYS A 214 1.05 16.91 -7.24
CA CYS A 214 0.55 18.08 -6.51
C CYS A 214 0.68 17.87 -5.00
N ALA A 215 1.08 18.91 -4.27
CA ALA A 215 1.04 18.87 -2.81
C ALA A 215 -0.40 18.79 -2.30
N SER A 216 -0.60 18.15 -1.15
CA SER A 216 -1.89 18.24 -0.45
C SER A 216 -2.08 19.65 0.10
N VAL A 217 -3.29 20.20 -0.08
CA VAL A 217 -3.69 21.51 0.47
C VAL A 217 -4.40 21.37 1.82
N ILE A 218 -4.49 20.15 2.37
CA ILE A 218 -5.22 19.87 3.60
C ILE A 218 -4.38 20.26 4.81
N ASP A 219 -4.98 21.06 5.70
CA ASP A 219 -4.49 21.20 7.06
C ASP A 219 -4.75 19.91 7.83
N SER A 220 -3.70 19.11 7.98
CA SER A 220 -3.75 17.82 8.67
C SER A 220 -4.22 17.93 10.12
N ALA A 221 -3.87 19.01 10.84
CA ALA A 221 -4.24 19.18 12.24
C ALA A 221 -5.72 19.53 12.35
N ALA A 222 -6.19 20.48 11.53
CA ALA A 222 -7.61 20.85 11.49
C ALA A 222 -8.50 19.66 11.09
N ALA A 223 -8.11 18.92 10.04
CA ALA A 223 -8.84 17.73 9.59
C ALA A 223 -8.85 16.60 10.63
N SER A 224 -7.75 16.42 11.38
CA SER A 224 -7.69 15.45 12.48
C SER A 224 -8.69 15.79 13.58
N ASN A 225 -8.72 17.07 14.00
CA ASN A 225 -9.63 17.54 15.06
C ASN A 225 -11.11 17.45 14.64
N GLU A 226 -11.43 17.77 13.38
CA GLU A 226 -12.78 17.66 12.82
C GLU A 226 -13.31 16.21 12.89
N ILE A 227 -12.53 15.26 12.37
CA ILE A 227 -12.91 13.84 12.36
C ILE A 227 -12.97 13.27 13.78
N GLU A 228 -12.04 13.65 14.67
CA GLU A 228 -12.04 13.24 16.07
C GLU A 228 -13.32 13.68 16.78
N LEU A 229 -13.75 14.94 16.58
CA LEU A 229 -14.98 15.47 17.16
C LEU A 229 -16.22 14.74 16.64
N GLU A 230 -16.30 14.49 15.33
CA GLU A 230 -17.42 13.72 14.74
C GLU A 230 -17.49 12.30 15.31
N ILE A 231 -16.36 11.60 15.41
CA ILE A 231 -16.29 10.25 16.01
C ILE A 231 -16.70 10.28 17.49
N ARG A 232 -16.24 11.28 18.27
CA ARG A 232 -16.64 11.45 19.68
C ARG A 232 -18.15 11.64 19.83
N ASN A 233 -18.78 12.43 18.95
CA ASN A 233 -20.22 12.62 18.96
C ASN A 233 -20.95 11.30 18.68
N MET A 234 -20.56 10.57 17.63
CA MET A 234 -21.19 9.29 17.28
C MET A 234 -21.00 8.20 18.36
N VAL A 235 -19.83 8.13 19.00
CA VAL A 235 -19.61 7.22 20.14
C VAL A 235 -20.52 7.59 21.31
N SER A 236 -20.67 8.88 21.60
CA SER A 236 -21.52 9.36 22.69
C SER A 236 -23.00 9.05 22.44
N GLU A 237 -23.47 9.27 21.21
CA GLU A 237 -24.84 8.94 20.78
C GLU A 237 -25.09 7.43 20.86
N HIS A 238 -24.19 6.62 20.27
CA HIS A 238 -24.33 5.16 20.29
C HIS A 238 -24.37 4.59 21.72
N ARG A 239 -23.52 5.10 22.61
CA ARG A 239 -23.52 4.71 24.03
C ARG A 239 -24.81 5.15 24.75
N LYS A 240 -25.29 6.36 24.46
CA LYS A 240 -26.55 6.87 25.01
C LYS A 240 -27.74 5.98 24.61
N ASP A 241 -27.79 5.53 23.36
CA ASP A 241 -28.84 4.60 22.89
C ASP A 241 -28.83 3.26 23.63
N LEU A 242 -27.65 2.84 24.14
CA LEU A 242 -27.47 1.65 24.97
C LEU A 242 -27.67 1.90 26.48
N GLY A 243 -28.03 3.13 26.87
CA GLY A 243 -28.17 3.54 28.27
C GLY A 243 -26.84 3.64 29.03
N LEU A 244 -25.72 3.82 28.32
CA LEU A 244 -24.38 3.92 28.90
C LEU A 244 -23.96 5.39 29.04
N ALA A 245 -23.35 5.72 30.18
CA ALA A 245 -22.69 7.02 30.36
C ALA A 245 -21.38 7.09 29.56
N THR A 246 -21.03 8.26 29.04
CA THR A 246 -19.79 8.49 28.31
C THR A 246 -18.97 9.56 29.04
N VAL A 247 -17.79 9.17 29.52
CA VAL A 247 -16.81 10.07 30.14
C VAL A 247 -15.58 10.09 29.25
N TRP A 248 -15.30 11.25 28.66
CA TRP A 248 -14.13 11.46 27.80
C TRP A 248 -12.88 11.71 28.63
N ASP A 249 -11.77 11.07 28.24
CA ASP A 249 -10.44 11.30 28.81
C ASP A 249 -9.53 11.95 27.76
N ASP A 250 -9.40 13.27 27.84
CA ASP A 250 -8.58 14.07 26.91
C ASP A 250 -7.08 13.84 27.12
N HIS A 251 -6.66 13.53 28.36
CA HIS A 251 -5.26 13.20 28.63
C HIS A 251 -4.90 11.87 27.98
N LEU A 252 -5.72 10.83 28.20
CA LEU A 252 -5.54 9.54 27.55
C LEU A 252 -5.58 9.69 26.03
N SER A 253 -6.52 10.47 25.48
CA SER A 253 -6.59 10.76 24.03
C SER A 253 -5.28 11.36 23.52
N TYR A 254 -4.70 12.32 24.24
CA TYR A 254 -3.40 12.89 23.88
C TYR A 254 -2.28 11.84 23.90
N LEU A 255 -2.23 10.97 24.92
CA LEU A 255 -1.25 9.89 25.05
C LEU A 255 -1.31 8.85 23.92
N LEU A 256 -2.39 8.78 23.14
CA LEU A 256 -2.47 7.91 21.96
C LEU A 256 -1.68 8.46 20.75
N SER A 257 -1.33 9.75 20.76
CA SER A 257 -0.67 10.41 19.63
C SER A 257 0.68 9.78 19.22
N PRO A 258 1.57 9.36 20.14
CA PRO A 258 2.81 8.66 19.80
C PRO A 258 2.55 7.34 19.09
N ALA A 259 1.60 6.52 19.56
CA ALA A 259 1.24 5.27 18.92
C ALA A 259 0.75 5.48 17.48
N LEU A 260 -0.10 6.50 17.25
CA LEU A 260 -0.55 6.84 15.89
C LEU A 260 0.62 7.22 14.97
N SER A 261 1.61 7.93 15.50
CA SER A 261 2.82 8.32 14.78
C SER A 261 3.67 7.10 14.44
N ALA A 262 3.86 6.21 15.41
CA ALA A 262 4.63 4.99 15.28
C ALA A 262 4.06 4.07 14.22
N TYR A 263 2.73 3.88 14.20
CA TYR A 263 2.08 3.04 13.19
C TYR A 263 2.28 3.56 11.77
N GLU A 264 2.17 4.86 11.52
CA GLU A 264 2.44 5.40 10.17
C GLU A 264 3.94 5.38 9.81
N MET A 265 4.81 5.65 10.80
CA MET A 265 6.25 5.55 10.61
C MET A 265 6.68 4.12 10.26
N GLU A 266 6.08 3.11 10.89
CA GLU A 266 6.33 1.71 10.56
C GLU A 266 5.94 1.40 9.11
N ARG A 267 4.81 1.94 8.63
CA ARG A 267 4.38 1.78 7.23
C ARG A 267 5.30 2.47 6.22
N THR A 268 5.94 3.57 6.60
CA THR A 268 6.81 4.35 5.71
C THR A 268 8.29 3.97 5.82
N THR A 269 8.72 3.32 6.90
CA THR A 269 10.13 2.97 7.14
C THR A 269 10.37 1.46 7.22
N GLY A 270 9.34 0.68 7.59
CA GLY A 270 9.45 -0.72 7.96
C GLY A 270 10.09 -0.96 9.34
N ILE A 271 10.25 0.10 10.15
CA ILE A 271 10.85 0.03 11.48
C ILE A 271 9.77 0.43 12.50
N SER A 272 9.55 -0.43 13.48
CA SER A 272 8.69 -0.11 14.62
C SER A 272 9.54 0.57 15.70
N CYS A 273 9.18 1.77 16.13
CA CYS A 273 9.85 2.50 17.21
C CYS A 273 8.87 3.37 18.01
N GLY A 274 9.20 3.66 19.28
CA GLY A 274 8.38 4.48 20.18
C GLY A 274 7.31 3.73 20.98
N ASN A 275 7.33 2.39 20.95
CA ASN A 275 6.36 1.57 21.69
C ASN A 275 6.62 1.54 23.20
N GLU A 276 7.87 1.67 23.64
CA GLU A 276 8.24 1.59 25.07
C GLU A 276 7.75 2.81 25.84
N GLU A 277 8.04 4.02 25.34
CA GLU A 277 7.62 5.27 25.95
C GLU A 277 6.09 5.40 25.97
N PHE A 278 5.43 4.93 24.91
CA PHE A 278 3.97 4.85 24.86
C PHE A 278 3.42 3.90 25.93
N GLN A 279 3.98 2.69 26.06
CA GLN A 279 3.55 1.72 27.07
C GLN A 279 3.73 2.27 28.49
N ASP A 280 4.84 2.94 28.79
CA ASP A 280 5.09 3.51 30.10
C ASP A 280 4.16 4.69 30.41
N ALA A 281 3.87 5.55 29.43
CA ALA A 281 2.89 6.62 29.57
C ALA A 281 1.48 6.07 29.86
N ILE A 282 1.06 5.01 29.14
CA ILE A 282 -0.24 4.37 29.36
C ILE A 282 -0.29 3.69 30.73
N ARG A 283 0.76 2.95 31.13
CA ARG A 283 0.84 2.32 32.46
C ARG A 283 0.72 3.33 33.59
N THR A 284 1.26 4.53 33.40
CA THR A 284 1.19 5.62 34.39
C THR A 284 -0.18 6.29 34.41
N ALA A 285 -0.84 6.41 33.25
CA ALA A 285 -2.13 7.08 33.14
C ALA A 285 -3.34 6.21 33.52
N VAL A 286 -3.21 4.89 33.38
CA VAL A 286 -4.27 3.92 33.68
C VAL A 286 -4.25 3.61 35.19
N PRO A 287 -5.32 3.94 35.95
CA PRO A 287 -5.32 3.69 37.39
C PRO A 287 -5.28 2.20 37.74
N ASP A 288 -4.78 1.88 38.94
CA ASP A 288 -4.76 0.52 39.44
C ASP A 288 -6.15 -0.15 39.37
N GLY A 289 -6.17 -1.42 38.99
CA GLY A 289 -7.40 -2.19 38.78
C GLY A 289 -8.16 -1.85 37.49
N HIS A 290 -7.69 -0.91 36.67
CA HIS A 290 -8.26 -0.66 35.34
C HIS A 290 -7.53 -1.43 34.26
N THR A 291 -8.28 -1.86 33.23
CA THR A 291 -7.72 -2.45 32.02
C THR A 291 -7.77 -1.45 30.88
N PHE A 292 -6.63 -1.23 30.21
CA PHE A 292 -6.56 -0.48 28.95
C PHE A 292 -6.80 -1.41 27.77
N LYS A 293 -7.75 -1.04 26.89
CA LYS A 293 -7.96 -1.66 25.58
C LYS A 293 -7.84 -0.58 24.51
N GLY A 294 -7.05 -0.83 23.46
CA GLY A 294 -6.89 0.10 22.34
C GLY A 294 -7.03 -0.61 20.99
N PHE A 295 -7.76 0.00 20.06
CA PHE A 295 -8.01 -0.55 18.73
C PHE A 295 -7.54 0.42 17.63
N PRO A 296 -6.38 0.16 16.98
CA PRO A 296 -5.92 0.97 15.86
C PRO A 296 -6.63 0.58 14.58
N ILE A 297 -7.16 1.57 13.88
CA ILE A 297 -7.80 1.39 12.58
C ILE A 297 -7.55 2.57 11.66
N HIS A 298 -7.57 2.30 10.37
CA HIS A 298 -7.00 3.14 9.33
C HIS A 298 -7.98 3.25 8.15
N PHE A 299 -8.38 4.48 7.75
CA PHE A 299 -9.44 4.74 6.73
C PHE A 299 -9.16 5.66 5.52
N VAL A 300 -9.48 5.20 4.28
CA VAL A 300 -9.27 5.89 2.96
C VAL A 300 -9.98 7.17 2.69
N HIS A 301 -10.61 7.72 3.70
CA HIS A 301 -11.57 8.77 3.53
C HIS A 301 -11.69 9.57 4.81
N ARG A 302 -12.18 10.79 4.66
CA ARG A 302 -12.49 11.69 5.78
C ARG A 302 -13.90 11.50 6.34
N ASN A 303 -14.69 10.59 5.78
CA ASN A 303 -16.06 10.35 6.24
C ASN A 303 -16.05 9.65 7.61
N ALA A 304 -16.25 10.42 8.69
CA ALA A 304 -16.22 9.91 10.06
C ALA A 304 -17.33 8.86 10.29
N ARG A 305 -18.52 9.06 9.73
CA ARG A 305 -19.64 8.10 9.85
C ARG A 305 -19.28 6.74 9.28
N ARG A 306 -18.69 6.70 8.08
CA ARG A 306 -18.22 5.46 7.46
C ARG A 306 -17.09 4.83 8.27
N ALA A 307 -16.19 5.63 8.83
CA ALA A 307 -15.12 5.16 9.71
C ALA A 307 -15.71 4.49 10.97
N PHE A 308 -16.61 5.17 11.67
CA PHE A 308 -17.28 4.64 12.86
C PHE A 308 -18.10 3.37 12.57
N SER A 309 -18.88 3.34 11.47
CA SER A 309 -19.57 2.12 11.05
C SER A 309 -18.64 0.97 10.72
N THR A 310 -17.39 1.24 10.33
CA THR A 310 -16.37 0.20 10.10
C THR A 310 -15.75 -0.26 11.41
N CYS A 311 -15.50 0.66 12.35
CA CYS A 311 -15.07 0.34 13.72
C CYS A 311 -16.00 -0.68 14.36
N LEU A 312 -17.31 -0.41 14.35
CA LEU A 312 -18.32 -1.28 14.99
C LEU A 312 -18.46 -2.67 14.35
N ARG A 313 -17.91 -2.92 13.16
CA ARG A 313 -17.88 -4.28 12.58
C ARG A 313 -16.83 -5.18 13.23
N SER A 314 -15.83 -4.59 13.90
CA SER A 314 -14.84 -5.33 14.68
C SER A 314 -15.42 -5.64 16.05
N PRO A 315 -15.60 -6.92 16.43
CA PRO A 315 -16.10 -7.28 17.76
C PRO A 315 -15.25 -6.67 18.89
N PHE A 316 -13.94 -6.60 18.70
CA PHE A 316 -13.02 -6.01 19.68
C PHE A 316 -13.23 -4.49 19.84
N CYS A 317 -13.55 -3.78 18.76
CA CYS A 317 -13.85 -2.37 18.84
C CYS A 317 -15.25 -2.11 19.43
N ASP A 318 -16.21 -2.97 19.08
CA ASP A 318 -17.55 -2.94 19.68
C ASP A 318 -17.46 -3.14 21.20
N GLU A 319 -16.64 -4.09 21.68
CA GLU A 319 -16.37 -4.25 23.12
C GLU A 319 -15.82 -2.98 23.79
N ILE A 320 -14.91 -2.26 23.11
CA ILE A 320 -14.34 -1.00 23.63
C ILE A 320 -15.44 0.07 23.72
N VAL A 321 -16.22 0.25 22.66
CA VAL A 321 -17.27 1.28 22.57
C VAL A 321 -18.45 0.95 23.51
N CYS A 322 -18.81 -0.32 23.65
CA CYS A 322 -19.91 -0.80 24.48
C CYS A 322 -19.48 -1.16 25.92
N CYS A 323 -18.25 -0.84 26.30
CA CYS A 323 -17.68 -1.18 27.59
C CYS A 323 -18.51 -0.64 28.76
N ARG A 324 -18.71 -1.50 29.78
CA ARG A 324 -19.47 -1.25 31.01
C ARG A 324 -18.57 -1.40 32.24
N GLY A 325 -18.81 -0.61 33.26
CA GLY A 325 -18.08 -0.62 34.53
C GLY A 325 -18.32 0.68 35.31
N ASP A 326 -17.89 0.72 36.57
CA ASP A 326 -18.17 1.84 37.47
C ASP A 326 -17.40 3.12 37.09
N HIS A 327 -16.20 2.96 36.52
CA HIS A 327 -15.29 4.06 36.15
C HIS A 327 -14.79 3.92 34.71
N VAL A 328 -15.70 3.76 33.75
CA VAL A 328 -15.33 3.69 32.33
C VAL A 328 -14.94 5.08 31.82
N ARG A 329 -13.73 5.18 31.26
CA ARG A 329 -13.30 6.33 30.48
C ARG A 329 -13.03 5.94 29.05
N ILE A 330 -13.33 6.85 28.13
CA ILE A 330 -13.16 6.64 26.69
C ILE A 330 -12.24 7.71 26.14
N ALA A 331 -11.34 7.29 25.25
CA ALA A 331 -10.47 8.16 24.50
C ALA A 331 -10.58 7.84 23.01
N VAL A 332 -10.57 8.90 22.21
CA VAL A 332 -10.44 8.81 20.75
C VAL A 332 -9.30 9.73 20.38
N ARG A 333 -8.38 9.24 19.55
CA ARG A 333 -7.40 10.09 18.88
C ARG A 333 -7.40 9.81 17.40
N VAL A 334 -7.46 10.87 16.60
CA VAL A 334 -7.36 10.78 15.14
C VAL A 334 -6.14 11.55 14.66
N ARG A 335 -5.41 10.99 13.69
CA ARG A 335 -4.33 11.71 13.00
C ARG A 335 -4.39 11.49 11.50
N VAL A 336 -4.46 12.59 10.75
CA VAL A 336 -4.47 12.63 9.28
C VAL A 336 -3.04 12.81 8.75
N PHE A 337 -2.64 12.00 7.77
CA PHE A 337 -1.35 12.10 7.10
C PHE A 337 -1.54 12.54 5.63
N PRO A 338 -1.04 13.74 5.24
CA PRO A 338 -1.21 14.22 3.88
C PRO A 338 -0.27 13.49 2.91
N TYR A 339 -0.80 13.04 1.78
CA TYR A 339 -0.05 12.48 0.65
C TYR A 339 -0.32 13.28 -0.64
N PRO A 340 0.50 13.14 -1.69
CA PRO A 340 0.34 13.89 -2.93
C PRO A 340 -1.04 13.70 -3.60
N ASN A 341 -1.38 14.64 -4.50
CA ASN A 341 -2.55 14.58 -5.38
C ASN A 341 -3.93 14.64 -4.69
N GLN A 342 -4.01 15.32 -3.55
CA GLN A 342 -5.22 15.37 -2.70
C GLN A 342 -5.72 13.99 -2.25
N LEU A 343 -4.92 12.94 -2.48
CA LEU A 343 -5.14 11.63 -1.90
C LEU A 343 -4.86 11.76 -0.42
N VAL A 344 -5.95 11.82 0.34
CA VAL A 344 -5.88 11.89 1.78
C VAL A 344 -5.57 10.50 2.27
N GLN A 345 -4.36 10.29 2.80
CA GLN A 345 -4.18 9.21 3.75
C GLN A 345 -4.55 9.55 5.18
N TYR A 346 -5.85 9.36 5.47
CA TYR A 346 -6.38 8.64 6.62
C TYR A 346 -6.14 9.22 8.01
N GLY A 347 -7.25 9.48 8.69
CA GLY A 347 -7.32 9.43 10.15
C GLY A 347 -7.02 8.01 10.61
N LEU A 348 -5.82 7.77 11.12
CA LEU A 348 -5.60 6.63 11.99
C LEU A 348 -6.36 6.95 13.27
N CYS A 349 -7.41 6.17 13.56
CA CYS A 349 -8.23 6.31 14.74
C CYS A 349 -7.78 5.24 15.74
N LEU A 350 -7.32 5.67 16.91
CA LEU A 350 -7.21 4.77 18.06
C LEU A 350 -8.41 5.04 18.95
N LEU A 351 -9.31 4.06 19.03
CA LEU A 351 -10.34 4.03 20.05
C LEU A 351 -9.78 3.27 21.24
N ALA A 352 -9.82 3.90 22.41
CA ALA A 352 -9.39 3.28 23.64
C ALA A 352 -10.44 3.44 24.74
N SER A 353 -10.53 2.43 25.60
CA SER A 353 -11.27 2.52 26.85
C SER A 353 -10.43 2.02 28.01
N THR A 354 -10.65 2.65 29.17
CA THR A 354 -10.18 2.14 30.45
C THR A 354 -11.40 1.85 31.30
N ALA A 355 -11.52 0.63 31.81
CA ALA A 355 -12.60 0.24 32.70
C ALA A 355 -12.05 -0.45 33.93
N TRP A 356 -12.62 -0.16 35.10
CA TRP A 356 -12.31 -0.86 36.32
C TRP A 356 -12.78 -2.31 36.22
N CYS A 357 -11.84 -3.26 36.35
CA CYS A 357 -12.18 -4.67 36.45
C CYS A 357 -12.37 -5.00 37.93
N CYS A 358 -13.64 -5.11 38.34
CA CYS A 358 -13.96 -5.84 39.56
C CYS A 358 -13.66 -7.31 39.25
N ASN A 359 -12.53 -7.85 39.71
CA ASN A 359 -12.34 -9.29 39.80
C ASN A 359 -13.41 -9.80 40.78
N ILE A 360 -14.55 -10.22 40.26
CA ILE A 360 -15.45 -11.10 40.99
C ILE A 360 -14.76 -12.47 40.95
N LEU A 361 -14.18 -12.86 42.07
CA LEU A 361 -13.76 -14.24 42.37
C LEU A 361 -14.95 -15.20 42.30
#